data_AF-A0A1F5L2G9-F1
#
_entry.id   AF-A0A1F5L2G9-F1
#
_cell.length_a   1.000
_cell.length_b   1.000
_cell.length_c   1.000
_cell.angle_alpha   90.00
_cell.angle_beta   90.00
_cell.angle_gamma   90.00
#
_symmetry.space_group_name_H-M   'P 1'
#
loop_
_entity.id
_entity.type
_entity.pdbx_description
1 polymer ?
#
loop_
_entity_poly.entity_id
_entity_poly.type
_entity_poly.pdbx_seq_one_letter_code
_entity_poly.pdbx_strand_id
1 'polypeptide(L)'
;MWPSCDPRKVGIIAKSLMLLFLHDDVIEYAYSKESDTILETGISLDQSYTNRPTPHDPKGSIFAKFVTETLAADPAWGPGMLRGMIAYAKFTNKNQHMTDISFPSLSSYIEYRCADVANDLGAIEGLVVKHCSLTNDLYSFDKECQEQKTAGAMLVNVVQCLKDVLGVSSQTAKMVAMGVIWEVERELASEYDENVALGRWSPSQTLYVERLIEAASGNGFYSATAGRYSKQYMLRNTESCCGSEG
;
A
#
# COMPACT_ATOMS: atom_id res chain seq x y z
N MET A 1 -0.86 -12.19 -2.78
CA MET A 1 0.28 -11.71 -1.97
C MET A 1 0.78 -12.76 -0.97
N TRP A 2 -0.04 -13.44 -0.14
CA TRP A 2 0.49 -14.44 0.82
C TRP A 2 -0.02 -15.87 0.57
N PRO A 3 0.51 -16.60 -0.43
CA PRO A 3 0.05 -17.95 -0.76
C PRO A 3 0.38 -18.98 0.34
N SER A 4 1.47 -18.76 1.06
CA SER A 4 2.00 -19.67 2.10
C SER A 4 1.50 -19.34 3.51
N CYS A 5 0.46 -18.51 3.63
CA CYS A 5 -0.08 -18.06 4.92
C CYS A 5 -0.72 -19.20 5.71
N ASP A 6 -0.57 -19.18 7.05
CA ASP A 6 -1.36 -20.05 7.94
C ASP A 6 -2.86 -19.85 7.64
N PRO A 7 -3.61 -20.93 7.32
CA PRO A 7 -5.04 -20.85 7.03
C PRO A 7 -5.88 -20.20 8.13
N ARG A 8 -5.40 -20.23 9.39
CA ARG A 8 -6.06 -19.56 10.52
C ARG A 8 -5.87 -18.05 10.50
N LYS A 9 -4.80 -17.56 9.86
CA LYS A 9 -4.45 -16.14 9.78
C LYS A 9 -4.88 -15.49 8.46
N VAL A 10 -5.10 -16.26 7.40
CA VAL A 10 -5.44 -15.71 6.07
C VAL A 10 -6.69 -14.82 6.10
N GLY A 11 -7.70 -15.19 6.90
CA GLY A 11 -8.91 -14.38 7.07
C GLY A 11 -8.66 -13.04 7.77
N ILE A 12 -7.71 -12.99 8.69
CA ILE A 12 -7.30 -11.76 9.38
C ILE A 12 -6.50 -10.87 8.43
N ILE A 13 -5.57 -11.45 7.66
CA ILE A 13 -4.80 -10.71 6.65
C ILE A 13 -5.70 -10.16 5.53
N ALA A 14 -6.71 -10.92 5.10
CA ALA A 14 -7.67 -10.44 4.11
C ALA A 14 -8.47 -9.24 4.65
N LYS A 15 -8.91 -9.30 5.92
CA LYS A 15 -9.59 -8.17 6.58
C LYS A 15 -8.66 -6.96 6.72
N SER A 16 -7.38 -7.17 7.08
CA SER A 16 -6.42 -6.08 7.22
C SER A 16 -6.21 -5.34 5.91
N LEU A 17 -6.02 -6.06 4.81
CA LEU A 17 -5.93 -5.45 3.47
C LEU A 17 -7.17 -4.65 3.11
N MET A 18 -8.36 -5.18 3.38
CA MET A 18 -9.62 -4.49 3.07
C MET A 18 -9.74 -3.19 3.87
N LEU A 19 -9.38 -3.21 5.15
CA LEU A 19 -9.38 -2.01 5.99
C LEU A 19 -8.36 -0.97 5.51
N LEU A 20 -7.18 -1.42 5.06
CA LEU A 20 -6.16 -0.54 4.50
C LEU A 20 -6.62 0.09 3.18
N PHE A 21 -7.18 -0.69 2.25
CA PHE A 21 -7.73 -0.14 0.99
C PHE A 21 -8.88 0.85 1.22
N LEU A 22 -9.79 0.55 2.16
CA LEU A 22 -10.88 1.47 2.49
C LEU A 22 -10.37 2.76 3.16
N HIS A 23 -9.33 2.66 3.98
CA HIS A 23 -8.67 3.83 4.55
C HIS A 23 -8.03 4.66 3.44
N ASP A 24 -7.23 4.04 2.58
CA ASP A 24 -6.56 4.66 1.42
C ASP A 24 -7.54 5.42 0.52
N ASP A 25 -8.61 4.77 0.08
CA ASP A 25 -9.63 5.38 -0.79
C ASP A 25 -10.33 6.58 -0.12
N VAL A 26 -10.57 6.53 1.20
CA VAL A 26 -11.17 7.66 1.94
C VAL A 26 -10.16 8.80 2.08
N ILE A 27 -8.90 8.51 2.37
CA ILE A 27 -7.85 9.53 2.50
C ILE A 27 -7.61 10.25 1.17
N GLU A 28 -7.62 9.53 0.05
CA GLU A 28 -7.45 10.11 -1.29
C GLU A 28 -8.68 10.91 -1.76
N TYR A 29 -9.89 10.45 -1.44
CA TYR A 29 -11.14 11.05 -1.93
C TYR A 29 -11.65 12.19 -1.04
N ALA A 30 -11.54 12.05 0.29
CA ALA A 30 -12.05 13.02 1.24
C ALA A 30 -10.98 14.07 1.55
N TYR A 31 -10.76 14.97 0.59
CA TYR A 31 -9.94 16.17 0.78
C TYR A 31 -10.43 17.08 1.94
N SER A 32 -11.64 16.84 2.48
CA SER A 32 -12.16 17.53 3.66
C SER A 32 -11.67 16.85 4.95
N LYS A 33 -11.11 17.65 5.86
CA LYS A 33 -10.67 17.28 7.22
C LYS A 33 -11.74 16.65 8.13
N GLU A 34 -12.92 16.35 7.60
CA GLU A 34 -14.10 15.89 8.34
C GLU A 34 -14.41 14.40 8.14
N SER A 35 -13.67 13.68 7.27
CA SER A 35 -13.93 12.26 7.02
C SER A 35 -13.02 11.37 7.85
N ASP A 36 -13.50 10.97 9.04
CA ASP A 36 -12.84 9.93 9.83
C ASP A 36 -12.93 8.56 9.13
N THR A 37 -11.78 7.95 8.89
CA THR A 37 -11.62 6.57 8.45
C THR A 37 -11.93 5.59 9.59
N ILE A 38 -12.19 4.33 9.23
CA ILE A 38 -12.36 3.24 10.22
C ILE A 38 -11.10 3.08 11.08
N LEU A 39 -9.92 3.34 10.51
CA LEU A 39 -8.67 3.27 11.24
C LEU A 39 -8.51 4.45 12.20
N GLU A 40 -8.88 5.68 11.83
CA GLU A 40 -8.76 6.86 12.72
C GLU A 40 -9.59 6.78 13.99
N THR A 41 -10.85 6.38 13.87
CA THR A 41 -11.72 6.13 15.03
C THR A 41 -11.10 5.09 15.97
N GLY A 42 -10.38 4.12 15.42
CA GLY A 42 -9.62 3.11 16.15
C GLY A 42 -8.24 3.55 16.67
N ILE A 43 -7.55 4.49 16.01
CA ILE A 43 -6.19 4.96 16.35
C ILE A 43 -6.18 5.85 17.60
N SER A 44 -7.36 6.30 18.06
CA SER A 44 -7.53 6.82 19.43
C SER A 44 -7.16 5.80 20.52
N LEU A 45 -6.93 4.53 20.16
CA LEU A 45 -6.18 3.57 20.95
C LEU A 45 -4.80 4.13 21.31
N ASP A 46 -4.67 4.54 22.57
CA ASP A 46 -3.41 4.90 23.20
C ASP A 46 -2.32 3.85 22.87
N GLN A 47 -1.06 4.28 22.91
CA GLN A 47 0.15 3.57 22.46
C GLN A 47 0.34 2.15 23.05
N SER A 48 -0.52 1.78 24.00
CA SER A 48 -0.65 0.44 24.56
C SER A 48 -1.83 -0.32 23.93
N TYR A 49 -1.50 -1.29 23.08
CA TYR A 49 -2.40 -2.34 22.54
C TYR A 49 -3.08 -3.21 23.62
N THR A 50 -2.92 -2.84 24.89
CA THR A 50 -3.32 -3.61 26.07
C THR A 50 -4.78 -3.40 26.45
N ASN A 51 -5.39 -2.29 26.02
CA ASN A 51 -6.78 -2.00 26.33
C ASN A 51 -7.68 -2.32 25.14
N ARG A 52 -8.67 -3.21 25.35
CA ARG A 52 -9.71 -3.45 24.36
C ARG A 52 -10.42 -2.11 24.07
N PRO A 53 -10.55 -1.70 22.80
CA PRO A 53 -11.28 -0.49 22.46
C PRO A 53 -12.73 -0.60 22.93
N THR A 54 -13.23 0.41 23.64
CA THR A 54 -14.67 0.65 23.84
C THR A 54 -15.20 1.44 22.64
N PRO A 55 -16.03 0.86 21.77
CA PRO A 55 -16.55 1.58 20.62
C PRO A 55 -17.49 2.71 21.06
N HIS A 56 -17.31 3.91 20.51
CA HIS A 56 -18.25 5.03 20.68
C HIS A 56 -19.20 5.20 19.46
N ASP A 57 -18.91 4.51 18.34
CA ASP A 57 -19.70 4.53 17.11
C ASP A 57 -19.60 3.20 16.32
N PRO A 58 -20.43 2.99 15.26
CA PRO A 58 -20.40 1.78 14.46
C PRO A 58 -19.09 1.51 13.70
N LYS A 59 -18.36 2.54 13.24
CA LYS A 59 -17.07 2.38 12.52
C LYS A 59 -16.00 1.87 13.48
N GLY A 60 -15.89 2.47 14.67
CA GLY A 60 -15.00 2.01 15.73
C GLY A 60 -15.28 0.58 16.19
N SER A 61 -16.54 0.12 16.11
CA SER A 61 -16.91 -1.26 16.44
C SER A 61 -16.32 -2.30 15.48
N ILE A 62 -16.17 -1.96 14.20
CA ILE A 62 -15.58 -2.83 13.16
C ILE A 62 -14.10 -3.04 13.46
N PHE A 63 -13.36 -1.96 13.69
CA PHE A 63 -11.93 -2.04 14.01
C PHE A 63 -11.68 -2.73 15.36
N ALA A 64 -12.51 -2.45 16.38
CA ALA A 64 -12.44 -3.11 17.69
C ALA A 64 -12.57 -4.63 17.61
N LYS A 65 -13.52 -5.11 16.79
CA LYS A 65 -13.71 -6.55 16.54
C LYS A 65 -12.49 -7.14 15.84
N PHE A 66 -11.98 -6.47 14.82
CA PHE A 66 -10.77 -6.88 14.10
C PHE A 66 -9.54 -6.96 15.01
N VAL A 67 -9.32 -5.97 15.88
CA VAL A 67 -8.24 -5.97 16.90
C VAL A 67 -8.38 -7.18 17.82
N THR A 68 -9.59 -7.45 18.32
CA THR A 68 -9.85 -8.58 19.23
C THR A 68 -9.55 -9.92 18.55
N GLU A 69 -10.01 -10.12 17.32
CA GLU A 69 -9.73 -11.32 16.52
C GLU A 69 -8.23 -11.49 16.26
N THR A 70 -7.53 -10.39 15.94
CA THR A 70 -6.10 -10.39 15.65
C THR A 70 -5.26 -10.79 16.88
N LEU A 71 -5.54 -10.18 18.03
CA LEU A 71 -4.84 -10.50 19.29
C LEU A 71 -5.13 -11.92 19.77
N ALA A 72 -6.34 -12.43 19.53
CA ALA A 72 -6.72 -13.80 19.89
C ALA A 72 -6.06 -14.85 19.00
N ALA A 73 -5.76 -14.52 17.73
CA ALA A 73 -5.20 -15.48 16.78
C ALA A 73 -3.74 -15.84 17.06
N ASP A 74 -2.92 -14.86 17.44
CA ASP A 74 -1.53 -15.09 17.80
C ASP A 74 -0.99 -13.93 18.66
N PRO A 75 -0.70 -14.15 19.95
CA PRO A 75 -0.21 -13.11 20.86
C PRO A 75 1.17 -12.54 20.51
N ALA A 76 1.98 -13.24 19.71
CA ALA A 76 3.29 -12.76 19.28
C ALA A 76 3.20 -11.99 17.95
N TRP A 77 2.45 -12.53 16.99
CA TRP A 77 2.30 -11.93 15.65
C TRP A 77 1.28 -10.78 15.61
N GLY A 78 0.12 -10.95 16.25
CA GLY A 78 -1.00 -10.01 16.20
C GLY A 78 -0.63 -8.57 16.58
N PRO A 79 0.09 -8.34 17.70
CA PRO A 79 0.55 -6.99 18.06
C PRO A 79 1.47 -6.36 17.02
N GLY A 80 2.30 -7.17 16.33
CA GLY A 80 3.17 -6.69 15.26
C GLY A 80 2.38 -6.20 14.04
N MET A 81 1.35 -6.95 13.64
CA MET A 81 0.49 -6.56 12.52
C MET A 81 -0.28 -5.27 12.83
N LEU A 82 -0.86 -5.15 14.02
CA LEU A 82 -1.58 -3.95 14.44
C LEU A 82 -0.66 -2.72 14.52
N ARG A 83 0.57 -2.89 15.02
CA ARG A 83 1.60 -1.83 14.99
C ARG A 83 1.83 -1.31 13.57
N GLY A 84 2.03 -2.22 12.61
CA GLY A 84 2.25 -1.85 11.21
C GLY A 84 1.07 -1.08 10.61
N MET A 85 -0.16 -1.57 10.82
CA MET A 85 -1.36 -0.90 10.31
C MET A 85 -1.58 0.49 10.90
N ILE A 86 -1.36 0.66 12.21
CA ILE A 86 -1.48 1.96 12.88
C ILE A 86 -0.38 2.91 12.43
N ALA A 87 0.85 2.41 12.25
CA ALA A 87 1.95 3.21 11.74
C ALA A 87 1.66 3.74 10.33
N TYR A 88 1.17 2.87 9.44
CA TYR A 88 0.72 3.25 8.10
C TYR A 88 -0.35 4.35 8.16
N ALA A 89 -1.45 4.10 8.89
CA ALA A 89 -2.55 5.05 8.95
C ALA A 89 -2.16 6.40 9.58
N LYS A 90 -1.26 6.41 10.57
CA LYS A 90 -0.71 7.67 11.11
C LYS A 90 0.13 8.42 10.08
N PHE A 91 0.90 7.69 9.27
CA PHE A 91 1.73 8.28 8.23
C PHE A 91 0.86 8.93 7.15
N THR A 92 -0.08 8.19 6.57
CA THR A 92 -0.97 8.67 5.50
C THR A 92 -1.78 9.88 5.99
N ASN A 93 -2.33 9.82 7.21
CA ASN A 93 -3.06 10.94 7.81
C ASN A 93 -2.24 12.22 7.97
N LYS A 94 -0.95 12.09 8.26
CA LYS A 94 -0.07 13.25 8.44
C LYS A 94 0.26 13.90 7.08
N ASN A 95 0.39 13.09 6.04
CA ASN A 95 0.90 13.52 4.74
C ASN A 95 -0.20 13.79 3.69
N GLN A 96 -1.47 13.42 3.97
CA GLN A 96 -2.63 13.61 3.08
C GLN A 96 -2.92 15.07 2.64
N HIS A 97 -2.33 16.07 3.31
CA HIS A 97 -2.58 17.49 3.03
C HIS A 97 -1.42 18.20 2.32
N MET A 98 -0.43 17.46 1.80
CA MET A 98 0.70 18.07 1.10
C MET A 98 0.31 18.54 -0.30
N THR A 99 -0.23 19.75 -0.44
CA THR A 99 -0.85 20.23 -1.69
C THR A 99 0.12 20.59 -2.83
N ASP A 100 1.43 20.62 -2.59
CA ASP A 100 2.46 21.01 -3.57
C ASP A 100 3.61 19.99 -3.60
N ILE A 101 3.29 18.74 -3.94
CA ILE A 101 4.32 17.72 -4.16
C ILE A 101 4.70 17.72 -5.64
N SER A 102 5.93 18.16 -5.92
CA SER A 102 6.59 17.93 -7.20
C SER A 102 7.92 17.24 -6.95
N PHE A 103 8.32 16.36 -7.87
CA PHE A 103 9.55 15.59 -7.74
C PHE A 103 10.54 16.00 -8.82
N PRO A 104 11.68 16.62 -8.46
CA PRO A 104 12.70 17.02 -9.42
C PRO A 104 13.41 15.81 -10.06
N SER A 105 13.28 14.61 -9.48
CA SER A 105 13.91 13.39 -9.97
C SER A 105 13.13 12.13 -9.57
N LEU A 106 13.39 11.04 -10.27
CA LEU A 106 12.90 9.71 -9.88
C LEU A 106 13.42 9.30 -8.49
N SER A 107 14.65 9.65 -8.14
CA SER A 107 15.23 9.31 -6.82
C SER A 107 14.44 9.96 -5.68
N SER A 108 14.15 11.27 -5.78
CA SER A 108 13.32 11.96 -4.79
C SER A 108 11.89 11.40 -4.71
N TYR A 109 11.35 10.92 -5.83
CA TYR A 109 10.06 10.23 -5.85
C TYR A 109 10.10 8.91 -5.09
N ILE A 110 11.11 8.07 -5.36
CA ILE A 110 11.27 6.76 -4.74
C ILE A 110 11.46 6.88 -3.23
N GLU A 111 12.24 7.86 -2.77
CA GLU A 111 12.44 8.12 -1.33
C GLU A 111 11.11 8.44 -0.63
N TYR A 112 10.31 9.35 -1.21
CA TYR A 112 8.98 9.66 -0.71
C TYR A 112 8.06 8.44 -0.71
N ARG A 113 7.98 7.74 -1.84
CA ARG A 113 7.04 6.64 -2.05
C ARG A 113 7.36 5.39 -1.21
N CYS A 114 8.64 5.15 -0.93
CA CYS A 114 9.02 4.08 0.00
C CYS A 114 8.59 4.44 1.43
N ALA A 115 8.84 5.67 1.89
CA ALA A 115 8.42 6.13 3.22
C ALA A 115 6.90 6.10 3.41
N ASP A 116 6.16 6.31 2.32
CA ASP A 116 4.70 6.25 2.27
C ASP A 116 4.12 4.86 2.52
N VAL A 117 4.83 3.82 2.06
CA VAL A 117 4.42 2.43 2.27
C VAL A 117 5.03 1.84 3.56
N ALA A 118 6.30 2.13 3.86
CA ALA A 118 7.00 1.63 5.04
C ALA A 118 8.31 2.40 5.35
N ASN A 119 8.61 2.62 6.63
CA ASN A 119 9.82 3.29 7.10
C ASN A 119 10.82 2.31 7.76
N ASP A 120 12.13 2.61 7.70
CA ASP A 120 13.24 1.92 8.41
C ASP A 120 13.39 0.42 8.08
N LEU A 121 13.71 0.13 6.81
CA LEU A 121 13.77 -1.23 6.27
C LEU A 121 15.20 -1.70 6.00
N GLY A 122 15.44 -3.01 6.13
CA GLY A 122 16.65 -3.66 5.62
C GLY A 122 16.72 -3.62 4.09
N ALA A 123 17.87 -3.98 3.52
CA ALA A 123 18.12 -3.87 2.07
C ALA A 123 17.08 -4.63 1.23
N ILE A 124 16.80 -5.89 1.58
CA ILE A 124 15.79 -6.72 0.90
C ILE A 124 14.39 -6.15 1.08
N GLU A 125 14.01 -5.77 2.30
CA GLU A 125 12.70 -5.22 2.58
C GLU A 125 12.47 -3.91 1.81
N GLY A 126 13.50 -3.06 1.72
CA GLY A 126 13.49 -1.83 0.94
C GLY A 126 13.30 -2.08 -0.56
N LEU A 127 13.97 -3.10 -1.11
CA LEU A 127 13.78 -3.51 -2.51
C LEU A 127 12.37 -4.06 -2.76
N VAL A 128 11.83 -4.87 -1.84
CA VAL A 128 10.47 -5.41 -1.94
C VAL A 128 9.41 -4.31 -1.86
N VAL A 129 9.58 -3.34 -0.96
CA VAL A 129 8.68 -2.18 -0.87
C VAL A 129 8.77 -1.33 -2.12
N LYS A 130 9.99 -1.02 -2.59
CA LYS A 130 10.19 -0.30 -3.86
C LYS A 130 9.52 -1.01 -5.03
N HIS A 131 9.68 -2.32 -5.16
CA HIS A 131 9.01 -3.14 -6.18
C HIS A 131 7.48 -3.03 -6.08
N CYS A 132 6.94 -3.23 -4.87
CA CYS A 132 5.50 -3.18 -4.64
C CYS A 132 4.92 -1.82 -4.99
N SER A 133 5.57 -0.73 -4.55
CA SER A 133 5.14 0.64 -4.80
C SER A 133 5.16 0.99 -6.28
N LEU A 134 6.28 0.75 -6.97
CA LEU A 134 6.42 1.05 -8.40
C LEU A 134 5.44 0.23 -9.24
N THR A 135 5.23 -1.04 -8.88
CA THR A 135 4.24 -1.91 -9.52
C THR A 135 2.83 -1.36 -9.32
N ASN A 136 2.48 -0.98 -8.09
CA ASN A 136 1.19 -0.38 -7.78
C ASN A 136 0.95 0.87 -8.64
N ASP A 137 1.87 1.83 -8.61
CA ASP A 137 1.79 3.08 -9.37
C ASP A 137 1.61 2.84 -10.87
N LEU A 138 2.34 1.88 -11.44
CA LEU A 138 2.27 1.54 -12.85
C LEU A 138 0.85 1.09 -13.26
N TYR A 139 0.22 0.24 -12.45
CA TYR A 139 -1.11 -0.29 -12.74
C TYR A 139 -2.23 0.66 -12.31
N SER A 140 -2.04 1.45 -11.25
CA SER A 140 -3.03 2.41 -10.74
C SER A 140 -3.03 3.74 -11.48
N PHE A 141 -2.02 4.06 -12.30
CA PHE A 141 -1.89 5.37 -12.95
C PHE A 141 -3.14 5.85 -13.69
N ASP A 142 -3.81 4.97 -14.45
CA ASP A 142 -5.02 5.37 -15.20
C ASP A 142 -6.21 5.63 -14.26
N LYS A 143 -6.27 4.92 -13.12
CA LYS A 143 -7.25 5.14 -12.04
C LYS A 143 -7.04 6.52 -11.41
N GLU A 144 -5.82 6.78 -10.93
CA GLU A 144 -5.46 8.02 -10.24
C GLU A 144 -5.59 9.25 -11.15
N CYS A 145 -5.26 9.12 -12.45
CA CYS A 145 -5.49 10.19 -13.42
C CYS A 145 -6.97 10.56 -13.56
N GLN A 146 -7.88 9.59 -13.44
CA GLN A 146 -9.31 9.85 -13.50
C GLN A 146 -9.79 10.48 -12.19
N GLU A 147 -9.32 9.98 -11.05
CA GLU A 147 -9.65 10.53 -9.73
C GLU A 147 -9.21 11.99 -9.61
N GLN A 148 -8.03 12.32 -10.13
CA GLN A 148 -7.58 13.71 -10.26
C GLN A 148 -8.56 14.55 -11.10
N LYS A 149 -9.05 14.03 -12.23
CA LYS A 149 -9.98 14.76 -13.10
C LYS A 149 -11.37 14.94 -12.49
N THR A 150 -11.89 13.94 -11.79
CA THR A 150 -13.27 13.93 -11.29
C THR A 150 -13.40 14.53 -9.90
N ALA A 151 -12.43 14.27 -9.02
CA ALA A 151 -12.47 14.65 -7.61
C ALA A 151 -11.38 15.66 -7.23
N GLY A 152 -10.48 16.02 -8.14
CA GLY A 152 -9.35 16.89 -7.83
C GLY A 152 -8.29 16.22 -6.94
N ALA A 153 -8.30 14.89 -6.86
CA ALA A 153 -7.32 14.13 -6.11
C ALA A 153 -5.88 14.42 -6.60
N MET A 154 -4.93 14.32 -5.69
CA MET A 154 -3.52 14.54 -6.01
C MET A 154 -2.96 13.36 -6.81
N LEU A 155 -2.21 13.63 -7.88
CA LEU A 155 -1.58 12.58 -8.69
C LEU A 155 -0.11 12.40 -8.28
N VAL A 156 0.12 11.55 -7.29
CA VAL A 156 1.46 11.17 -6.83
C VAL A 156 1.79 9.79 -7.37
N ASN A 157 2.39 9.74 -8.55
CA ASN A 157 2.60 8.50 -9.29
C ASN A 157 3.92 8.49 -10.07
N VAL A 158 4.63 7.36 -10.09
CA VAL A 158 5.93 7.25 -10.79
C VAL A 158 5.81 7.55 -12.29
N VAL A 159 4.71 7.16 -12.92
CA VAL A 159 4.47 7.42 -14.35
C VAL A 159 4.32 8.92 -14.58
N GLN A 160 3.64 9.64 -13.68
CA GLN A 160 3.54 11.10 -13.76
C GLN A 160 4.90 11.75 -13.55
N CYS A 161 5.65 11.35 -12.52
CA CYS A 161 7.01 11.84 -12.27
C CYS A 161 7.92 11.65 -13.50
N LEU A 162 7.91 10.46 -14.11
CA LEU A 162 8.74 10.16 -15.29
C LEU A 162 8.32 10.96 -16.53
N LYS A 163 7.02 11.23 -16.71
CA LYS A 163 6.56 12.12 -17.79
C LYS A 163 7.16 13.51 -17.64
N ASP A 164 7.13 14.05 -16.43
CA ASP A 164 7.57 15.42 -16.14
C ASP A 164 9.09 15.54 -16.22
N VAL A 165 9.82 14.57 -15.66
CA VAL A 165 11.30 14.55 -15.67
C VAL A 165 11.87 14.32 -17.07
N LEU A 166 11.24 13.44 -17.87
CA LEU A 166 11.78 13.06 -19.19
C LEU A 166 11.13 13.81 -20.36
N GLY A 167 10.03 14.52 -20.14
CA GLY A 167 9.27 15.19 -21.19
C GLY A 167 8.63 14.23 -22.20
N VAL A 168 8.16 13.07 -21.75
CA VAL A 168 7.67 11.97 -22.62
C VAL A 168 6.18 11.68 -22.45
N SER A 169 5.63 10.88 -23.37
CA SER A 169 4.25 10.40 -23.28
C SER A 169 4.03 9.48 -22.07
N SER A 170 2.79 9.35 -21.60
CA SER A 170 2.45 8.40 -20.53
C SER A 170 2.80 6.95 -20.89
N GLN A 171 2.60 6.56 -22.15
CA GLN A 171 2.98 5.21 -22.60
C GLN A 171 4.49 4.99 -22.50
N THR A 172 5.29 5.97 -22.92
CA THR A 172 6.75 5.92 -22.80
C THR A 172 7.18 5.88 -21.34
N ALA A 173 6.60 6.71 -20.48
CA ALA A 173 6.87 6.70 -19.05
C ALA A 173 6.52 5.36 -18.38
N LYS A 174 5.40 4.72 -18.75
CA LYS A 174 5.06 3.36 -18.29
C LYS A 174 6.11 2.32 -18.70
N MET A 175 6.64 2.40 -19.92
CA MET A 175 7.72 1.51 -20.37
C MET A 175 9.01 1.74 -19.57
N VAL A 176 9.35 3.00 -19.26
CA VAL A 176 10.50 3.33 -18.42
C VAL A 176 10.30 2.81 -16.99
N ALA A 177 9.12 3.03 -16.40
CA ALA A 177 8.77 2.53 -15.07
C ALA A 177 8.89 0.99 -14.98
N MET A 178 8.44 0.27 -16.02
CA MET A 178 8.62 -1.18 -16.11
C MET A 178 10.11 -1.58 -16.12
N GLY A 179 10.94 -0.84 -16.86
CA GLY A 179 12.38 -1.04 -16.85
C GLY A 179 13.02 -0.82 -15.47
N VAL A 180 12.54 0.17 -14.71
CA VAL A 180 12.97 0.39 -13.32
C VAL A 180 12.52 -0.76 -12.41
N ILE A 181 11.30 -1.29 -12.58
CA ILE A 181 10.84 -2.47 -11.81
C ILE A 181 11.74 -3.68 -12.07
N TRP A 182 12.09 -3.95 -13.33
CA TRP A 182 13.03 -5.05 -13.66
C TRP A 182 14.43 -4.85 -13.08
N GLU A 183 14.90 -3.61 -12.98
CA GLU A 183 16.15 -3.31 -12.28
C GLU A 183 16.08 -3.70 -10.81
N VAL A 184 14.98 -3.33 -10.13
CA VAL A 184 14.73 -3.68 -8.72
C VAL A 184 14.65 -5.20 -8.54
N GLU A 185 14.01 -5.93 -9.47
CA GLU A 185 13.98 -7.40 -9.44
C GLU A 185 15.38 -8.02 -9.58
N ARG A 186 16.24 -7.43 -10.42
CA ARG A 186 17.63 -7.88 -10.57
C ARG A 186 18.46 -7.60 -9.32
N GLU A 187 18.34 -6.41 -8.73
CA GLU A 187 18.99 -6.06 -7.47
C GLU A 187 18.54 -7.01 -6.34
N LEU A 188 17.24 -7.31 -6.27
CA LEU A 188 16.67 -8.22 -5.29
C LEU A 188 17.22 -9.65 -5.44
N ALA A 189 17.34 -10.15 -6.66
CA ALA A 189 17.92 -11.45 -6.94
C ALA A 189 19.42 -11.51 -6.55
N SER A 190 20.19 -10.47 -6.88
CA SER A 190 21.61 -10.38 -6.52
C SER A 190 21.81 -10.40 -5.00
N GLU A 191 21.05 -9.56 -4.27
CA GLU A 191 21.14 -9.48 -2.81
C GLU A 191 20.73 -10.82 -2.17
N TYR A 192 19.69 -11.49 -2.69
CA TYR A 192 19.30 -12.81 -2.22
C TYR A 192 20.42 -13.85 -2.42
N ASP A 193 20.93 -13.98 -3.64
CA ASP A 193 21.94 -14.98 -3.99
C ASP A 193 23.24 -14.77 -3.20
N GLU A 194 23.68 -13.52 -3.03
CA GLU A 194 24.86 -13.18 -2.25
C GLU A 194 24.70 -13.54 -0.77
N ASN A 195 23.57 -13.21 -0.15
CA ASN A 195 23.34 -13.51 1.27
C ASN A 195 23.21 -15.03 1.51
N VAL A 196 22.61 -15.78 0.57
CA VAL A 196 22.56 -17.24 0.60
C VAL A 196 23.94 -17.85 0.44
N ALA A 197 24.72 -17.42 -0.56
CA ALA A 197 26.06 -17.93 -0.82
C ALA A 197 27.02 -17.69 0.37
N LEU A 198 26.86 -16.56 1.05
CA LEU A 198 27.65 -16.19 2.22
C LEU A 198 27.11 -16.75 3.55
N GLY A 199 25.97 -17.44 3.53
CA GLY A 199 25.35 -18.01 4.74
C GLY A 199 24.99 -16.95 5.78
N ARG A 200 24.64 -15.73 5.36
CA ARG A 200 24.36 -14.60 6.27
C ARG A 200 23.02 -14.71 6.98
N TRP A 201 22.11 -15.54 6.48
CA TRP A 201 20.78 -15.73 7.03
C TRP A 201 20.63 -17.11 7.67
N SER A 202 20.01 -17.12 8.84
CA SER A 202 19.45 -18.33 9.43
C SER A 202 18.32 -18.88 8.55
N PRO A 203 17.95 -20.17 8.68
CA PRO A 203 16.84 -20.75 7.93
C PRO A 203 15.53 -19.97 8.06
N SER A 204 15.24 -19.41 9.24
CA SER A 204 14.05 -18.60 9.47
C SER A 204 14.10 -17.24 8.76
N GLN A 205 15.28 -16.63 8.65
CA GLN A 205 15.48 -15.38 7.90
C GLN A 205 15.38 -15.61 6.40
N THR A 206 15.97 -16.70 5.88
CA THR A 206 15.81 -17.09 4.47
C THR A 206 14.34 -17.31 4.14
N LEU A 207 13.62 -18.06 4.99
CA LEU A 207 12.19 -18.28 4.81
C LEU A 207 11.40 -16.97 4.81
N TYR A 208 11.73 -16.04 5.70
CA TYR A 208 11.10 -14.72 5.74
C TYR A 208 11.32 -13.94 4.44
N VAL A 209 12.55 -13.90 3.93
CA VAL A 209 12.90 -13.23 2.66
C VAL A 209 12.16 -13.87 1.47
N GLU A 210 12.10 -15.20 1.39
CA GLU A 210 11.33 -15.89 0.34
C GLU A 210 9.85 -15.48 0.38
N ARG A 211 9.26 -15.36 1.57
CA ARG A 211 7.86 -14.92 1.72
C ARG A 211 7.67 -13.46 1.30
N LEU A 212 8.66 -12.59 1.45
CA LEU A 212 8.61 -11.22 0.94
C LEU A 212 8.64 -11.19 -0.60
N ILE A 213 9.48 -12.02 -1.22
CA ILE A 213 9.57 -12.16 -2.68
C ILE A 213 8.25 -12.73 -3.25
N GLU A 214 7.65 -13.72 -2.58
CA GLU A 214 6.30 -14.22 -2.90
C GLU A 214 5.24 -13.11 -2.80
N ALA A 215 5.37 -12.21 -1.83
CA ALA A 215 4.47 -11.07 -1.68
C ALA A 215 4.60 -10.08 -2.84
N ALA A 216 5.83 -9.73 -3.24
CA ALA A 216 6.12 -8.84 -4.37
C ALA A 216 5.57 -9.40 -5.70
N SER A 217 5.86 -10.67 -6.00
CA SER A 217 5.32 -11.34 -7.19
C SER A 217 3.79 -11.43 -7.16
N GLY A 218 3.22 -11.75 -5.99
CA GLY A 218 1.78 -11.75 -5.79
C GLY A 218 1.13 -10.37 -5.95
N ASN A 219 1.83 -9.28 -5.62
CA ASN A 219 1.38 -7.90 -5.85
C ASN A 219 1.35 -7.59 -7.35
N GLY A 220 2.39 -7.98 -8.10
CA GLY A 220 2.42 -7.85 -9.56
C GLY A 220 1.27 -8.60 -10.24
N PHE A 221 1.07 -9.87 -9.88
CA PHE A 221 -0.02 -10.66 -10.44
C PHE A 221 -1.40 -10.08 -10.09
N TYR A 222 -1.62 -9.68 -8.83
CA TYR A 222 -2.87 -9.05 -8.42
C TYR A 222 -3.10 -7.75 -9.17
N SER A 223 -2.11 -6.87 -9.26
CA SER A 223 -2.24 -5.57 -9.92
C SER A 223 -2.55 -5.71 -11.42
N ALA A 224 -1.99 -6.71 -12.08
CA ALA A 224 -2.26 -7.00 -13.49
C ALA A 224 -3.68 -7.55 -13.76
N THR A 225 -4.32 -8.18 -12.77
CA THR A 225 -5.54 -8.97 -12.98
C THR A 225 -6.75 -8.49 -12.20
N ALA A 226 -6.55 -7.69 -11.15
CA ALA A 226 -7.61 -7.20 -10.29
C ALA A 226 -8.52 -6.22 -11.04
N GLY A 227 -9.83 -6.34 -10.81
CA GLY A 227 -10.82 -5.39 -11.33
C GLY A 227 -10.56 -3.94 -10.91
N ARG A 228 -9.91 -3.72 -9.75
CA ARG A 228 -9.60 -2.40 -9.15
C ARG A 228 -8.87 -1.45 -10.11
N TYR A 229 -7.96 -1.97 -10.94
CA TYR A 229 -7.17 -1.16 -11.89
C TYR A 229 -7.68 -1.26 -13.33
N SER A 230 -8.79 -1.97 -13.56
CA SER A 230 -9.32 -2.18 -14.91
C SER A 230 -10.08 -0.94 -15.41
N LYS A 231 -9.99 -0.69 -16.73
CA LYS A 231 -10.80 0.35 -17.40
C LYS A 231 -12.31 0.17 -17.17
N GLN A 232 -12.77 -1.06 -16.97
CA GLN A 232 -14.19 -1.36 -16.78
C GLN A 232 -14.69 -0.96 -15.39
N TYR A 233 -13.83 -0.99 -14.37
CA TYR A 233 -14.10 -0.39 -13.07
C TYR A 233 -14.21 1.14 -13.18
N MET A 234 -13.31 1.78 -13.95
CA MET A 234 -13.35 3.23 -14.19
C MET A 234 -14.67 3.68 -14.82
N LEU A 235 -15.18 2.94 -15.80
CA LEU A 235 -16.43 3.27 -16.50
C LEU A 235 -17.67 3.13 -15.59
N ARG A 236 -17.71 2.12 -14.71
CA ARG A 236 -18.84 1.92 -13.79
C ARG A 236 -18.94 3.00 -12.71
N ASN A 237 -17.81 3.52 -12.26
CA ASN A 237 -17.78 4.59 -11.26
C ASN A 237 -18.09 5.97 -11.86
N THR A 238 -17.89 6.18 -13.17
CA THR A 238 -18.34 7.43 -13.82
C THR A 238 -19.86 7.49 -14.04
N GLU A 239 -20.51 6.35 -14.28
CA GLU A 239 -21.98 6.31 -14.51
C GLU A 239 -22.78 6.48 -13.21
N SER A 240 -22.23 6.05 -12.07
CA SER A 240 -22.91 6.12 -10.77
C SER A 240 -22.91 7.52 -10.15
N CYS A 241 -21.98 8.41 -10.52
CA CYS A 241 -21.98 9.82 -10.09
C CYS A 241 -22.96 10.71 -10.89
N CYS A 242 -23.43 10.27 -12.08
CA CYS A 242 -24.35 11.04 -12.91
C CYS A 242 -25.83 10.59 -12.75
N GLY A 243 -26.13 9.68 -11.83
CA GLY A 243 -27.42 9.01 -11.71
C GLY A 243 -28.20 9.36 -10.44
N SER A 244 -28.43 10.64 -10.14
CA SER A 244 -29.48 11.05 -9.20
C SER A 244 -29.85 12.53 -9.35
N GLU A 245 -30.36 12.92 -10.51
CA GLU A 245 -31.28 14.04 -10.65
C GLU A 245 -32.46 13.57 -11.51
N GLY A 246 -33.56 13.22 -10.84
CA GLY A 246 -34.84 12.83 -11.42
C GLY A 246 -35.95 13.07 -10.41
#